data_AF-W0MRC4-F1
#
_entry.id   AF-W0MRC4-F1
#
_cell.length_a   1.000
_cell.length_b   1.000
_cell.length_c   1.000
_cell.angle_alpha   90.00
_cell.angle_beta   90.00
_cell.angle_gamma   90.00
#
_symmetry.space_group_name_H-M   'P 1'
#
loop_
_entity.id
_entity.type
_entity.pdbx_description
1 polymer ?
#
loop_
_entity_poly.entity_id
_entity_poly.type
_entity_poly.pdbx_seq_one_letter_code
_entity_poly.pdbx_strand_id
1 'polypeptide(L)'
;MKRPIMEPRLVGARFSDHTIPLELLKDLSVLEEFLIAVAKWKYVQDNDRIRTPKGFTAPLSLALSAVNPGSAKAAIAIEYNDPSAGLFPAANEDYFFRAAEAIGNAIDAAERNEDITRHLPTNLLGYFDRFGRGLREGEILEFFPGRERPARLSKLTRRRLLLASENEILTDEITVRGLVSELDLDKMSFELQTANGRKIAAGLDAIHLDVILEAMNGYLSGVRVSVSGIGRFDRNERLDSFDMIEDAAIIESIDPLARLDELRLLRPGWLDGIGRVPARADFDWLEIFFEESYPSALPVPYLYPTEEGGIQLEWRTGNQDLSLEILFPDRSAELHGLNTVTFEEIFLRLSLNDKDDVAALIETISQAAKGEI
;
A
#
# COMPACT_ATOMS: atom_id res chain seq x y z
N MET A 1 1.92 32.22 16.85
CA MET A 1 0.46 32.03 16.66
C MET A 1 0.27 30.84 15.72
N LYS A 2 -0.81 30.07 15.83
CA LYS A 2 -1.13 28.98 14.88
C LYS A 2 -2.48 29.25 14.26
N ARG A 3 -2.61 29.08 12.95
CA ARG A 3 -3.90 29.16 12.26
C ARG A 3 -4.20 27.86 11.53
N PRO A 4 -5.29 27.15 11.86
CA PRO A 4 -5.67 25.91 11.17
C PRO A 4 -5.87 26.17 9.68
N ILE A 5 -5.33 25.29 8.84
CA ILE A 5 -5.50 25.33 7.37
C ILE A 5 -6.39 24.18 6.89
N MET A 6 -6.12 22.96 7.36
CA MET A 6 -6.90 21.77 7.03
C MET A 6 -6.67 20.68 8.08
N GLU A 7 -7.63 19.78 8.17
CA GLU A 7 -7.57 18.62 9.05
C GLU A 7 -8.00 17.38 8.27
N PRO A 8 -7.13 16.85 7.38
CA PRO A 8 -7.46 15.65 6.64
C PRO A 8 -7.60 14.44 7.57
N ARG A 9 -8.48 13.52 7.20
CA ARG A 9 -8.80 12.30 7.95
C ARG A 9 -8.30 11.08 7.19
N LEU A 10 -7.44 10.28 7.82
CA LEU A 10 -7.00 8.98 7.30
C LEU A 10 -8.02 7.91 7.69
N VAL A 11 -8.53 7.16 6.71
CA VAL A 11 -9.54 6.10 6.86
C VAL A 11 -9.00 4.80 6.29
N GLY A 12 -9.09 3.71 7.06
CA GLY A 12 -8.45 2.43 6.73
C GLY A 12 -8.09 1.64 7.99
N ALA A 13 -7.74 0.37 7.82
CA ALA A 13 -7.43 -0.55 8.92
C ALA A 13 -6.28 -0.02 9.80
N ARG A 14 -5.19 0.48 9.19
CA ARG A 14 -4.03 1.05 9.91
C ARG A 14 -4.36 2.28 10.77
N PHE A 15 -5.52 2.91 10.59
CA PHE A 15 -5.90 4.15 11.28
C PHE A 15 -7.04 3.96 12.29
N SER A 16 -7.53 2.72 12.48
CA SER A 16 -8.67 2.43 13.36
C SER A 16 -8.42 2.84 14.80
N ASP A 17 -7.17 2.69 15.27
CA ASP A 17 -6.77 2.92 16.65
C ASP A 17 -6.29 4.37 16.90
N HIS A 18 -6.68 5.29 16.03
CA HIS A 18 -6.34 6.72 16.10
C HIS A 18 -4.83 7.01 15.99
N THR A 19 -4.09 6.12 15.34
CA THR A 19 -2.65 6.24 15.09
C THR A 19 -2.36 6.64 13.64
N ILE A 20 -1.26 7.37 13.42
CA ILE A 20 -0.69 7.62 12.10
C ILE A 20 0.64 6.87 12.04
N PRO A 21 0.79 5.87 11.14
CA PRO A 21 2.08 5.26 10.86
C PRO A 21 3.13 6.31 10.49
N LEU A 22 4.33 6.22 11.07
CA LEU A 22 5.40 7.20 10.86
C LEU A 22 5.77 7.36 9.38
N GLU A 23 5.65 6.29 8.61
CA GLU A 23 5.87 6.30 7.16
C GLU A 23 4.98 7.32 6.43
N LEU A 24 3.75 7.59 6.89
CA LEU A 24 2.86 8.57 6.26
C LEU A 24 3.24 10.04 6.55
N LEU A 25 4.19 10.28 7.46
CA LEU A 25 4.72 11.62 7.65
C LEU A 25 5.51 12.10 6.42
N LYS A 26 6.05 11.18 5.61
CA LYS A 26 6.70 11.50 4.33
C LYS A 26 5.69 12.13 3.35
N ASP A 27 4.47 11.59 3.31
CA ASP A 27 3.37 12.11 2.48
C ASP A 27 2.94 13.50 2.95
N LEU A 28 2.90 13.75 4.27
CA LEU A 28 2.61 15.09 4.81
C LEU A 28 3.69 16.12 4.47
N SER A 29 4.96 15.70 4.43
CA SER A 29 6.05 16.56 3.96
C SER A 29 5.88 16.93 2.48
N VAL A 30 5.45 15.99 1.64
CA VAL A 30 5.13 16.27 0.23
C VAL A 30 3.92 17.21 0.11
N LEU A 31 2.91 17.06 0.97
CA LEU A 31 1.76 17.96 1.00
C LEU A 31 2.16 19.41 1.31
N GLU A 32 3.13 19.63 2.19
CA GLU A 32 3.67 20.98 2.44
C GLU A 32 4.32 21.56 1.18
N GLU A 33 5.19 20.82 0.51
CA GLU A 33 5.79 21.24 -0.76
C GLU A 33 4.72 21.56 -1.82
N PHE A 34 3.69 20.72 -1.88
CA PHE A 34 2.60 20.83 -2.84
C PHE A 34 1.76 22.08 -2.57
N LEU A 35 1.37 22.33 -1.32
CA LEU A 35 0.65 23.53 -0.90
C LEU A 35 1.43 24.80 -1.26
N ILE A 36 2.74 24.82 -1.00
CA ILE A 36 3.61 25.93 -1.37
C ILE A 36 3.61 26.17 -2.88
N ALA A 37 3.74 25.10 -3.68
CA ALA A 37 3.77 25.20 -5.14
C ALA A 37 2.46 25.75 -5.71
N VAL A 38 1.32 25.24 -5.23
CA VAL A 38 -0.01 25.70 -5.65
C VAL A 38 -0.28 27.14 -5.19
N ALA A 39 0.13 27.52 -3.98
CA ALA A 39 0.00 28.89 -3.49
C ALA A 39 0.79 29.88 -4.35
N LYS A 40 2.02 29.52 -4.73
CA LYS A 40 2.84 30.33 -5.65
C LYS A 40 2.20 30.46 -7.04
N TRP A 41 1.64 29.37 -7.56
CA TRP A 41 0.93 29.38 -8.84
C TRP A 41 -0.30 30.31 -8.81
N LYS A 42 -1.14 30.20 -7.77
CA LYS A 42 -2.30 31.10 -7.59
C LYS A 42 -1.88 32.56 -7.47
N TYR A 43 -0.79 32.84 -6.74
CA TYR A 43 -0.26 34.21 -6.63
C TYR A 43 0.19 34.76 -7.98
N VAL A 44 0.91 33.96 -8.76
CA VAL A 44 1.35 34.33 -10.12
C VAL A 44 0.15 34.63 -11.02
N GLN A 45 -0.87 33.76 -10.97
CA GLN A 45 -2.10 33.90 -11.76
C GLN A 45 -2.85 35.20 -11.45
N ASP A 46 -3.05 35.51 -10.16
CA ASP A 46 -3.85 36.66 -9.74
C ASP A 46 -3.14 38.01 -9.93
N ASN A 47 -1.81 38.00 -9.96
CA ASN A 47 -1.00 39.22 -10.02
C ASN A 47 -0.34 39.43 -11.39
N ASP A 48 -0.66 38.58 -12.38
CA ASP A 48 -0.08 38.58 -13.74
C ASP A 48 1.46 38.70 -13.74
N ARG A 49 2.11 37.92 -12.87
CA ARG A 49 3.58 37.98 -12.68
C ARG A 49 4.26 36.75 -13.25
N ILE A 50 5.51 36.91 -13.66
CA ILE A 50 6.34 35.77 -14.08
C ILE A 50 6.81 34.92 -12.88
N ARG A 51 6.95 35.54 -11.69
CA ARG A 51 7.45 34.87 -10.47
C ARG A 51 6.90 35.48 -9.19
N THR A 52 6.89 34.67 -8.13
CA THR A 52 6.62 35.13 -6.76
C THR A 52 7.78 35.98 -6.21
N PRO A 53 7.53 36.88 -5.22
CA PRO A 53 8.59 37.62 -4.54
C PRO A 53 9.57 36.69 -3.80
N LYS A 54 10.81 37.18 -3.60
CA LYS A 54 11.79 36.48 -2.77
C LYS A 54 11.26 36.38 -1.34
N GLY A 55 11.35 35.19 -0.73
CA GLY A 55 10.84 34.96 0.62
C GLY A 55 9.33 34.77 0.70
N PHE A 56 8.64 34.41 -0.39
CA PHE A 56 7.20 34.14 -0.39
C PHE A 56 6.77 33.13 0.68
N THR A 57 7.61 32.18 1.08
CA THR A 57 7.32 31.21 2.14
C THR A 57 7.99 31.54 3.48
N ALA A 58 8.89 32.51 3.52
CA ALA A 58 9.67 32.83 4.73
C ALA A 58 8.81 33.12 5.99
N PRO A 59 7.62 33.76 5.89
CA PRO A 59 6.84 34.06 7.09
C PRO A 59 6.00 32.88 7.62
N LEU A 60 5.85 31.80 6.85
CA LEU A 60 4.87 30.73 7.12
C LEU A 60 5.53 29.35 7.02
N SER A 61 5.42 28.54 8.06
CA SER A 61 5.71 27.10 8.03
C SER A 61 4.42 26.30 8.24
N LEU A 62 4.34 25.09 7.70
CA LEU A 62 3.25 24.17 8.00
C LEU A 62 3.69 23.20 9.09
N ALA A 63 2.80 22.94 10.05
CA ALA A 63 3.07 22.02 11.14
C ALA A 63 1.89 21.10 11.40
N LEU A 64 2.19 19.82 11.68
CA LEU A 64 1.25 18.89 12.30
C LEU A 64 1.08 19.30 13.76
N SER A 65 -0.06 19.90 14.08
CA SER A 65 -0.33 20.49 15.39
C SER A 65 -0.93 19.51 16.40
N ALA A 66 -1.65 18.49 15.93
CA ALA A 66 -2.21 17.41 16.73
C ALA A 66 -2.59 16.21 15.84
N VAL A 67 -2.73 15.03 16.46
CA VAL A 67 -3.43 13.87 15.89
C VAL A 67 -4.71 13.67 16.72
N ASN A 68 -5.87 13.94 16.14
CA ASN A 68 -7.14 13.94 16.86
C ASN A 68 -7.90 12.60 16.73
N PRO A 69 -8.74 12.21 17.72
CA PRO A 69 -9.56 11.01 17.66
C PRO A 69 -10.64 11.04 16.54
N GLY A 70 -11.10 9.85 16.13
CA GLY A 70 -12.16 9.69 15.12
C GLY A 70 -11.64 9.45 13.69
N SER A 71 -10.85 8.37 13.55
CA SER A 71 -9.91 8.10 12.45
C SER A 71 -8.79 9.13 12.43
N ALA A 72 -7.55 8.71 12.17
CA ALA A 72 -6.38 9.54 12.44
C ALA A 72 -6.41 10.88 11.68
N LYS A 73 -6.77 11.96 12.38
CA LYS A 73 -6.94 13.31 11.85
C LYS A 73 -5.65 14.09 12.03
N ALA A 74 -5.01 14.45 10.93
CA ALA A 74 -3.79 15.23 10.94
C ALA A 74 -4.14 16.73 10.97
N ALA A 75 -4.10 17.38 12.13
CA ALA A 75 -4.42 18.80 12.24
C ALA A 75 -3.26 19.66 11.71
N ILE A 76 -3.37 20.15 10.48
CA ILE A 76 -2.34 20.97 9.83
C ILE A 76 -2.66 22.44 10.09
N ALA A 77 -1.66 23.19 10.57
CA ALA A 77 -1.77 24.61 10.82
C ALA A 77 -0.59 25.37 10.22
N ILE A 78 -0.86 26.62 9.84
CA ILE A 78 0.16 27.61 9.52
C ILE A 78 0.75 28.12 10.83
N GLU A 79 2.07 28.03 10.95
CA GLU A 79 2.87 28.65 12.00
C GLU A 79 3.55 29.90 11.48
N TYR A 80 3.42 30.99 12.23
CA TYR A 80 4.04 32.27 11.90
C TYR A 80 5.41 32.37 12.58
N ASN A 81 6.45 32.55 11.77
CA ASN A 81 7.84 32.67 12.25
C ASN A 81 8.11 34.04 12.92
N ASP A 82 7.29 35.05 12.63
CA ASP A 82 7.37 36.39 13.24
C ASP A 82 6.25 36.55 14.30
N PRO A 83 6.58 36.82 15.58
CA PRO A 83 5.60 37.07 16.64
C PRO A 83 4.63 38.22 16.33
N SER A 84 5.04 39.18 15.50
CA SER A 84 4.22 40.33 15.08
C SER A 84 3.32 40.04 13.88
N ALA A 85 3.60 38.99 13.10
CA ALA A 85 2.76 38.56 11.96
C ALA A 85 1.41 37.97 12.39
N GLY A 86 1.23 37.63 13.67
CA GLY A 86 -0.08 37.24 14.21
C GLY A 86 -1.09 38.40 14.31
N LEU A 87 -0.63 39.66 14.23
CA LEU A 87 -1.48 40.86 14.33
C LEU A 87 -1.92 41.37 12.94
N PHE A 88 -1.21 41.01 11.88
CA PHE A 88 -1.55 41.31 10.49
C PHE A 88 -1.30 40.06 9.64
N PRO A 89 -2.35 39.40 9.11
CA PRO A 89 -2.19 38.24 8.23
C PRO A 89 -1.18 38.54 7.13
N ALA A 90 -0.24 37.63 6.90
CA ALA A 90 0.73 37.80 5.83
C ALA A 90 -0.04 37.87 4.50
N ALA A 91 0.31 38.80 3.60
CA ALA A 91 -0.46 39.05 2.36
C ALA A 91 -0.58 37.82 1.43
N ASN A 92 0.27 36.82 1.65
CA ASN A 92 0.34 35.56 0.94
C ASN A 92 -0.50 34.43 1.60
N GLU A 93 -1.03 34.62 2.80
CA GLU A 93 -1.70 33.58 3.59
C GLU A 93 -2.96 33.04 2.92
N ASP A 94 -3.77 33.91 2.30
CA ASP A 94 -4.97 33.53 1.54
C ASP A 94 -4.66 32.50 0.43
N TYR A 95 -3.48 32.60 -0.18
CA TYR A 95 -3.07 31.67 -1.23
C TYR A 95 -2.82 30.26 -0.71
N PHE A 96 -2.45 30.09 0.57
CA PHE A 96 -2.32 28.76 1.18
C PHE A 96 -3.69 28.10 1.40
N PHE A 97 -4.68 28.86 1.89
CA PHE A 97 -6.06 28.36 2.00
C PHE A 97 -6.63 27.98 0.64
N ARG A 98 -6.46 28.84 -0.36
CA ARG A 98 -6.88 28.57 -1.74
C ARG A 98 -6.12 27.43 -2.39
N ALA A 99 -4.87 27.19 -1.99
CA ALA A 99 -4.10 26.04 -2.42
C ALA A 99 -4.68 24.74 -1.86
N ALA A 100 -4.99 24.69 -0.56
CA ALA A 100 -5.65 23.53 0.05
C ALA A 100 -7.00 23.23 -0.62
N GLU A 101 -7.81 24.25 -0.88
CA GLU A 101 -9.06 24.12 -1.64
C GLU A 101 -8.83 23.59 -3.05
N ALA A 102 -7.85 24.13 -3.80
CA ALA A 102 -7.56 23.69 -5.16
C ALA A 102 -7.14 22.21 -5.21
N ILE A 103 -6.30 21.76 -4.27
CA ILE A 103 -5.90 20.36 -4.14
C ILE A 103 -7.10 19.48 -3.83
N GLY A 104 -7.90 19.83 -2.82
CA GLY A 104 -9.11 19.07 -2.47
C GLY A 104 -10.13 19.01 -3.61
N ASN A 105 -10.33 20.11 -4.33
CA ASN A 105 -11.24 20.15 -5.48
C ASN A 105 -10.72 19.30 -6.66
N ALA A 106 -9.40 19.25 -6.88
CA ALA A 106 -8.83 18.35 -7.88
C ALA A 106 -9.07 16.88 -7.52
N ILE A 107 -8.93 16.52 -6.23
CA ILE A 107 -9.22 15.17 -5.73
C ILE A 107 -10.71 14.83 -5.90
N ASP A 108 -11.63 15.73 -5.55
CA ASP A 108 -13.08 15.52 -5.75
C ASP A 108 -13.42 15.38 -7.25
N ALA A 109 -12.84 16.23 -8.11
CA ALA A 109 -13.02 16.13 -9.55
C ALA A 109 -12.54 14.77 -10.09
N ALA A 110 -11.40 14.26 -9.60
CA ALA A 110 -10.90 12.94 -9.96
C ALA A 110 -11.84 11.81 -9.50
N GLU A 111 -12.42 11.91 -8.30
CA GLU A 111 -13.40 10.96 -7.79
C GLU A 111 -14.67 10.94 -8.67
N ARG A 112 -15.12 12.12 -9.10
CA ARG A 112 -16.32 12.34 -9.92
C ARG A 112 -16.10 12.13 -11.42
N ASN A 113 -14.86 11.85 -11.84
CA ASN A 113 -14.47 11.75 -13.24
C ASN A 113 -14.78 13.04 -14.04
N GLU A 114 -14.57 14.18 -13.38
CA GLU A 114 -14.70 15.53 -13.94
C GLU A 114 -13.33 16.06 -14.38
N ASP A 115 -13.33 17.24 -14.99
CA ASP A 115 -12.11 17.88 -15.50
C ASP A 115 -11.22 18.41 -14.37
N ILE A 116 -10.24 17.60 -13.98
CA ILE A 116 -9.23 17.87 -12.94
C ILE A 116 -8.45 19.17 -13.24
N THR A 117 -8.18 19.45 -14.52
CA THR A 117 -7.27 20.54 -14.93
C THR A 117 -7.84 21.94 -14.68
N ARG A 118 -9.14 22.03 -14.39
CA ARG A 118 -9.80 23.26 -13.93
C ARG A 118 -9.33 23.73 -12.56
N HIS A 119 -8.88 22.79 -11.73
CA HIS A 119 -8.48 23.06 -10.35
C HIS A 119 -6.97 23.19 -10.21
N LEU A 120 -6.22 22.35 -10.92
CA LEU A 120 -4.76 22.34 -10.91
C LEU A 120 -4.18 22.13 -12.32
N PRO A 121 -3.11 22.84 -12.70
CA PRO A 121 -2.42 22.60 -13.96
C PRO A 121 -1.69 21.26 -13.95
N THR A 122 -1.49 20.68 -15.14
CA THR A 122 -0.90 19.37 -15.40
C THR A 122 0.47 19.15 -14.75
N ASN A 123 1.31 20.18 -14.71
CA ASN A 123 2.64 20.14 -14.07
C ASN A 123 2.56 20.05 -12.54
N LEU A 124 1.54 20.62 -11.90
CA LEU A 124 1.35 20.52 -10.45
C LEU A 124 0.67 19.20 -10.04
N LEU A 125 -0.03 18.53 -10.95
CA LEU A 125 -0.55 17.17 -10.69
C LEU A 125 0.57 16.15 -10.49
N GLY A 126 1.79 16.42 -10.96
CA GLY A 126 2.96 15.57 -10.74
C GLY A 126 3.33 15.37 -9.26
N TYR A 127 2.87 16.24 -8.35
CA TYR A 127 3.08 16.04 -6.91
C TYR A 127 2.38 14.79 -6.36
N PHE A 128 1.30 14.33 -7.00
CA PHE A 128 0.64 13.08 -6.65
C PHE A 128 1.51 11.84 -6.92
N ASP A 129 2.65 11.98 -7.60
CA ASP A 129 3.62 10.89 -7.75
C ASP A 129 4.24 10.51 -6.41
N ARG A 130 4.47 11.49 -5.54
CA ARG A 130 4.94 11.27 -4.17
C ARG A 130 3.82 11.34 -3.13
N PHE A 131 2.81 12.19 -3.34
CA PHE A 131 1.72 12.38 -2.39
C PHE A 131 0.64 11.29 -2.51
N GLY A 132 0.35 10.60 -1.41
CA GLY A 132 -0.61 9.50 -1.36
C GLY A 132 -0.07 8.18 -1.87
N ARG A 133 1.26 8.08 -2.06
CA ARG A 133 1.92 6.87 -2.58
C ARG A 133 1.90 5.71 -1.58
N GLY A 134 1.96 6.02 -0.29
CA GLY A 134 1.93 5.01 0.78
C GLY A 134 0.53 4.51 1.16
N LEU A 135 -0.53 4.94 0.46
CA LEU A 135 -1.89 4.46 0.71
C LEU A 135 -2.03 3.02 0.21
N ARG A 136 -2.51 2.11 1.06
CA ARG A 136 -2.80 0.70 0.73
C ARG A 136 -4.21 0.55 0.14
N GLU A 137 -4.52 -0.64 -0.34
CA GLU A 137 -5.88 -0.94 -0.79
C GLU A 137 -6.88 -0.77 0.35
N GLY A 138 -8.05 -0.20 0.03
CA GLY A 138 -9.07 0.15 1.03
C GLY A 138 -8.77 1.40 1.87
N GLU A 139 -7.59 2.01 1.74
CA GLU A 139 -7.24 3.22 2.47
C GLU A 139 -7.56 4.50 1.70
N ILE A 140 -7.93 5.53 2.47
CA ILE A 140 -8.41 6.80 1.94
C ILE A 140 -7.91 7.95 2.81
N LEU A 141 -7.37 8.98 2.17
CA LEU A 141 -7.11 10.27 2.77
C LEU A 141 -8.24 11.23 2.40
N GLU A 142 -9.07 11.60 3.37
CA GLU A 142 -10.20 12.50 3.17
C GLU A 142 -9.80 13.95 3.43
N PHE A 143 -9.96 14.79 2.41
CA PHE A 143 -9.85 16.23 2.51
C PHE A 143 -11.19 16.83 2.92
N PHE A 144 -11.14 17.77 3.88
CA PHE A 144 -12.32 18.47 4.40
C PHE A 144 -13.42 17.53 4.92
N PRO A 145 -13.12 16.65 5.90
CA PRO A 145 -14.06 15.63 6.43
C PRO A 145 -15.36 16.20 7.02
N GLY A 146 -15.42 17.50 7.32
CA GLY A 146 -16.62 18.18 7.82
C GLY A 146 -17.61 18.63 6.74
N ARG A 147 -17.28 18.46 5.45
CA ARG A 147 -18.23 18.73 4.34
C ARG A 147 -19.20 17.57 4.19
N GLU A 148 -20.40 17.86 3.64
CA GLU A 148 -21.40 16.83 3.30
C GLU A 148 -20.78 15.71 2.44
N ARG A 149 -19.86 16.09 1.55
CA ARG A 149 -19.03 15.18 0.78
C ARG A 149 -17.57 15.60 0.88
N PRO A 150 -16.72 14.86 1.62
CA PRO A 150 -15.29 15.09 1.61
C PRO A 150 -14.67 14.61 0.30
N ALA A 151 -13.58 15.24 -0.11
CA ALA A 151 -12.81 14.78 -1.27
C ALA A 151 -11.92 13.60 -0.86
N ARG A 152 -11.95 12.50 -1.61
CA ARG A 152 -11.35 11.22 -1.17
C ARG A 152 -10.17 10.84 -2.05
N LEU A 153 -8.96 10.93 -1.49
CA LEU A 153 -7.74 10.42 -2.14
C LEU A 153 -7.57 8.94 -1.78
N SER A 154 -7.77 8.06 -2.75
CA SER A 154 -7.50 6.62 -2.71
C SER A 154 -6.49 6.29 -3.80
N LYS A 155 -5.98 5.04 -3.83
CA LYS A 155 -5.15 4.57 -4.96
C LYS A 155 -5.81 4.84 -6.32
N LEU A 156 -7.11 4.59 -6.44
CA LEU A 156 -7.87 4.83 -7.67
C LEU A 156 -7.93 6.32 -8.06
N THR A 157 -8.24 7.21 -7.12
CA THR A 157 -8.34 8.65 -7.44
C THR A 157 -6.97 9.29 -7.65
N ARG A 158 -5.95 8.89 -6.85
CA ARG A 158 -4.53 9.24 -7.07
C ARG A 158 -4.10 8.89 -8.48
N ARG A 159 -4.43 7.69 -8.95
CA ARG A 159 -4.09 7.26 -10.30
C ARG A 159 -4.73 8.14 -11.37
N ARG A 160 -6.00 8.51 -11.23
CA ARG A 160 -6.66 9.43 -12.18
C ARG A 160 -5.95 10.79 -12.24
N LEU A 161 -5.52 11.30 -11.09
CA LEU A 161 -4.74 12.54 -10.98
C LEU A 161 -3.39 12.43 -11.70
N LEU A 162 -2.69 11.31 -11.51
CA LEU A 162 -1.41 11.02 -12.18
C LEU A 162 -1.55 10.90 -13.70
N LEU A 163 -2.59 10.22 -14.19
CA LEU A 163 -2.83 10.10 -15.63
C LEU A 163 -3.19 11.45 -16.29
N ALA A 164 -3.76 12.38 -15.53
CA ALA A 164 -4.00 13.75 -15.95
C ALA A 164 -2.75 14.65 -15.88
N SER A 165 -1.64 14.17 -15.32
CA SER A 165 -0.38 14.91 -15.23
C SER A 165 0.46 14.78 -16.51
N GLU A 166 1.54 15.57 -16.58
CA GLU A 166 2.57 15.49 -17.63
C GLU A 166 3.59 14.36 -17.41
N ASN A 167 3.52 13.62 -16.30
CA ASN A 167 4.50 12.57 -16.00
C ASN A 167 4.34 11.38 -16.96
N GLU A 168 5.43 10.96 -17.59
CA GLU A 168 5.47 9.75 -18.41
C GLU A 168 5.69 8.48 -17.57
N ILE A 169 6.41 8.64 -16.46
CA ILE A 169 6.76 7.59 -15.52
C ILE A 169 6.06 7.88 -14.21
N LEU A 170 5.38 6.86 -13.69
CA LEU A 170 4.65 6.93 -12.44
C LEU A 170 5.36 6.07 -11.39
N THR A 171 5.29 6.46 -10.12
CA THR A 171 5.86 5.68 -9.04
C THR A 171 4.80 5.20 -8.06
N ASP A 172 5.00 3.98 -7.54
CA ASP A 172 4.15 3.43 -6.48
C ASP A 172 4.96 2.60 -5.48
N GLU A 173 4.51 2.54 -4.24
CA GLU A 173 5.08 1.65 -3.23
C GLU A 173 4.60 0.22 -3.49
N ILE A 174 5.56 -0.69 -3.69
CA ILE A 174 5.30 -2.08 -4.05
C ILE A 174 6.20 -3.04 -3.29
N THR A 175 5.71 -4.26 -3.20
CA THR A 175 6.48 -5.44 -2.80
C THR A 175 6.45 -6.44 -3.94
N VAL A 176 7.62 -6.96 -4.32
CA VAL A 176 7.75 -7.98 -5.36
C VAL A 176 8.54 -9.16 -4.80
N ARG A 177 8.02 -10.36 -5.03
CA ARG A 177 8.63 -11.62 -4.62
C ARG A 177 9.19 -12.35 -5.84
N GLY A 178 10.39 -12.89 -5.71
CA GLY A 178 11.03 -13.56 -6.83
C GLY A 178 12.40 -14.15 -6.52
N LEU A 179 13.05 -14.63 -7.58
CA LEU A 179 14.41 -15.17 -7.53
C LEU A 179 15.39 -14.10 -8.03
N VAL A 180 16.56 -13.96 -7.40
CA VAL A 180 17.61 -13.06 -7.90
C VAL A 180 18.36 -13.78 -9.02
N SER A 181 18.13 -13.38 -10.26
CA SER A 181 18.67 -14.06 -11.45
C SER A 181 20.00 -13.49 -11.95
N GLU A 182 20.33 -12.26 -11.56
CA GLU A 182 21.55 -11.56 -11.94
C GLU A 182 21.93 -10.55 -10.86
N LEU A 183 23.25 -10.36 -10.63
CA LEU A 183 23.83 -9.33 -9.77
C LEU A 183 25.06 -8.73 -10.47
N ASP A 184 25.05 -7.41 -10.65
CA ASP A 184 26.15 -6.61 -11.20
C ASP A 184 26.75 -5.76 -10.07
N LEU A 185 27.92 -6.17 -9.58
CA LEU A 185 28.64 -5.48 -8.50
C LEU A 185 29.36 -4.21 -8.94
N ASP A 186 29.58 -4.01 -10.25
CA ASP A 186 30.19 -2.79 -10.77
C ASP A 186 29.13 -1.68 -10.86
N LYS A 187 27.94 -2.03 -11.35
CA LYS A 187 26.79 -1.11 -11.41
C LYS A 187 26.02 -1.01 -10.10
N MET A 188 26.27 -1.92 -9.15
CA MET A 188 25.46 -2.09 -7.94
C MET A 188 23.97 -2.22 -8.29
N SER A 189 23.63 -3.26 -9.04
CA SER A 189 22.25 -3.54 -9.48
C SER A 189 21.97 -5.04 -9.58
N PHE A 190 20.71 -5.45 -9.52
CA PHE A 190 20.30 -6.85 -9.70
C PHE A 190 19.01 -6.98 -10.50
N GLU A 191 18.74 -8.19 -10.98
CA GLU A 191 17.46 -8.54 -11.64
C GLU A 191 16.66 -9.54 -10.82
N LEU A 192 15.46 -9.13 -10.41
CA LEU A 192 14.48 -9.99 -9.75
C LEU A 192 13.59 -10.66 -10.79
N GLN A 193 13.58 -11.99 -10.82
CA GLN A 193 12.71 -12.79 -11.66
C GLN A 193 11.44 -13.17 -10.90
N THR A 194 10.29 -12.69 -11.38
CA THR A 194 8.96 -12.96 -10.79
C THR A 194 8.43 -14.34 -11.18
N ALA A 195 7.35 -14.79 -10.53
CA ALA A 195 6.71 -16.09 -10.79
C ALA A 195 6.32 -16.33 -12.26
N ASN A 196 5.97 -15.27 -13.00
CA ASN A 196 5.67 -15.35 -14.44
C ASN A 196 6.91 -15.36 -15.36
N GLY A 197 8.11 -15.40 -14.78
CA GLY A 197 9.40 -15.40 -15.47
C GLY A 197 9.88 -14.02 -15.94
N ARG A 198 9.10 -12.95 -15.71
CA ARG A 198 9.52 -11.59 -16.04
C ARG A 198 10.65 -11.15 -15.12
N LYS A 199 11.59 -10.38 -15.67
CA LYS A 199 12.69 -9.78 -14.91
C LYS A 199 12.42 -8.31 -14.62
N ILE A 200 12.76 -7.87 -13.42
CA ILE A 200 12.60 -6.51 -12.93
C ILE A 200 13.96 -6.05 -12.43
N ALA A 201 14.49 -4.99 -13.03
CA ALA A 201 15.75 -4.41 -12.60
C ALA A 201 15.58 -3.58 -11.32
N ALA A 202 16.57 -3.60 -10.45
CA ALA A 202 16.62 -2.78 -9.26
C ALA A 202 18.06 -2.32 -8.95
N GLY A 203 18.20 -1.10 -8.44
CA GLY A 203 19.45 -0.63 -7.85
C GLY A 203 19.72 -1.33 -6.53
N LEU A 204 20.99 -1.58 -6.23
CA LEU A 204 21.45 -2.21 -5.00
C LEU A 204 22.23 -1.20 -4.17
N ASP A 205 21.86 -1.06 -2.90
CA ASP A 205 22.66 -0.33 -1.92
C ASP A 205 23.52 -1.29 -1.08
N ALA A 206 24.40 -0.71 -0.28
CA ALA A 206 25.30 -1.49 0.58
C ALA A 206 24.57 -2.18 1.74
N ILE A 207 23.37 -1.74 2.12
CA ILE A 207 22.62 -2.27 3.26
C ILE A 207 21.99 -3.62 2.87
N HIS A 208 21.47 -3.72 1.65
CA HIS A 208 20.80 -4.91 1.14
C HIS A 208 21.74 -5.90 0.41
N LEU A 209 23.01 -5.54 0.22
CA LEU A 209 23.98 -6.32 -0.55
C LEU A 209 24.07 -7.79 -0.10
N ASP A 210 24.21 -8.03 1.20
CA ASP A 210 24.41 -9.38 1.74
C ASP A 210 23.19 -10.28 1.47
N VAL A 211 21.97 -9.75 1.67
CA VAL A 211 20.72 -10.48 1.42
C VAL A 211 20.57 -10.84 -0.06
N ILE A 212 20.87 -9.88 -0.96
CA ILE A 212 20.76 -10.10 -2.40
C ILE A 212 21.83 -11.06 -2.91
N LEU A 213 23.05 -11.00 -2.36
CA LEU A 213 24.11 -11.97 -2.65
C LEU A 213 23.73 -13.39 -2.23
N GLU A 214 23.17 -13.56 -1.04
CA GLU A 214 22.70 -14.86 -0.55
C GLU A 214 21.56 -15.39 -1.43
N ALA A 215 20.57 -14.56 -1.78
CA ALA A 215 19.48 -14.95 -2.66
C ALA A 215 19.98 -15.36 -4.05
N MET A 216 20.97 -14.65 -4.63
CA MET A 216 21.59 -15.03 -5.90
C MET A 216 22.31 -16.38 -5.80
N ASN A 217 23.12 -16.61 -4.76
CA ASN A 217 23.79 -17.90 -4.56
C ASN A 217 22.78 -19.05 -4.42
N GLY A 218 21.60 -18.77 -3.87
CA GLY A 218 20.49 -19.71 -3.72
C GLY A 218 19.58 -19.86 -4.94
N TYR A 219 19.83 -19.17 -6.05
CA TYR A 219 18.93 -19.13 -7.23
C TYR A 219 18.57 -20.54 -7.75
N LEU A 220 19.55 -21.43 -7.91
CA LEU A 220 19.33 -22.80 -8.39
C LEU A 220 18.57 -23.68 -7.39
N SER A 221 18.66 -23.36 -6.10
CA SER A 221 17.93 -24.02 -5.02
C SER A 221 16.52 -23.42 -4.84
N GLY A 222 16.15 -22.40 -5.63
CA GLY A 222 14.85 -21.74 -5.57
C GLY A 222 14.69 -20.78 -4.39
N VAL A 223 15.80 -20.25 -3.83
CA VAL A 223 15.73 -19.25 -2.74
C VAL A 223 15.09 -17.98 -3.25
N ARG A 224 14.01 -17.56 -2.58
CA ARG A 224 13.23 -16.38 -2.93
C ARG A 224 13.58 -15.22 -2.02
N VAL A 225 13.43 -14.03 -2.57
CA VAL A 225 13.53 -12.76 -1.85
C VAL A 225 12.24 -11.97 -2.05
N SER A 226 11.79 -11.31 -0.99
CA SER A 226 10.80 -10.25 -1.03
C SER A 226 11.53 -8.91 -1.05
N VAL A 227 11.26 -8.10 -2.06
CA VAL A 227 11.86 -6.76 -2.23
C VAL A 227 10.74 -5.73 -2.20
N SER A 228 10.82 -4.79 -1.25
CA SER A 228 9.88 -3.68 -1.15
C SER A 228 10.56 -2.35 -1.42
N GLY A 229 9.80 -1.41 -1.97
CA GLY A 229 10.29 -0.06 -2.25
C GLY A 229 9.45 0.65 -3.29
N ILE A 230 10.06 1.58 -4.01
CA ILE A 230 9.40 2.42 -4.99
C ILE A 230 9.56 1.79 -6.38
N GLY A 231 8.47 1.29 -6.95
CA GLY A 231 8.42 0.79 -8.32
C GLY A 231 8.14 1.91 -9.33
N ARG A 232 8.72 1.80 -10.53
CA ARG A 232 8.46 2.67 -11.68
C ARG A 232 7.51 1.99 -12.64
N PHE A 233 6.46 2.68 -13.03
CA PHE A 233 5.40 2.16 -13.90
C PHE A 233 5.29 3.02 -15.15
N ASP A 234 5.04 2.35 -16.27
CA ASP A 234 4.54 3.04 -17.45
C ASP A 234 3.05 3.42 -17.28
N ARG A 235 2.53 4.24 -18.20
CA ARG A 235 1.11 4.67 -18.17
C ARG A 235 0.10 3.51 -18.31
N ASN A 236 0.54 2.31 -18.66
CA ASN A 236 -0.28 1.09 -18.75
C ASN A 236 -0.18 0.21 -17.49
N GLU A 237 0.36 0.74 -16.38
CA GLU A 237 0.59 0.01 -15.11
C GLU A 237 1.57 -1.15 -15.21
N ARG A 238 2.36 -1.20 -16.27
CA ARG A 238 3.42 -2.19 -16.30
C ARG A 238 4.57 -1.64 -15.49
N LEU A 239 4.86 -2.32 -14.38
CA LEU A 239 6.11 -2.14 -13.64
C LEU A 239 7.27 -2.24 -14.65
N ASP A 240 8.27 -1.38 -14.56
CA ASP A 240 9.44 -1.37 -15.42
C ASP A 240 10.67 -1.80 -14.60
N SER A 241 10.93 -1.05 -13.52
CA SER A 241 12.03 -1.29 -12.58
C SER A 241 11.65 -0.82 -11.17
N PHE A 242 12.50 -1.12 -10.19
CA PHE A 242 12.54 -0.33 -8.96
C PHE A 242 13.29 0.98 -9.20
N ASP A 243 12.78 2.07 -8.64
CA ASP A 243 13.48 3.35 -8.48
C ASP A 243 14.41 3.29 -7.26
N MET A 244 13.90 2.72 -6.17
CA MET A 244 14.60 2.57 -4.89
C MET A 244 14.08 1.34 -4.14
N ILE A 245 14.98 0.66 -3.42
CA ILE A 245 14.62 -0.40 -2.49
C ILE A 245 14.59 0.18 -1.08
N GLU A 246 13.56 -0.16 -0.33
CA GLU A 246 13.41 0.21 1.08
C GLU A 246 13.72 -0.96 2.02
N ASP A 247 13.36 -2.18 1.61
CA ASP A 247 13.66 -3.40 2.35
C ASP A 247 13.82 -4.60 1.42
N ALA A 248 14.65 -5.57 1.83
CA ALA A 248 14.82 -6.83 1.15
C ALA A 248 15.04 -7.96 2.17
N ALA A 249 14.27 -9.04 2.03
CA ALA A 249 14.35 -10.19 2.93
C ALA A 249 14.24 -11.50 2.16
N ILE A 250 15.11 -12.46 2.47
CA ILE A 250 14.93 -13.85 2.02
C ILE A 250 13.68 -14.40 2.69
N ILE A 251 12.80 -15.00 1.89
CA ILE A 251 11.55 -15.59 2.35
C ILE A 251 11.60 -17.11 2.29
N GLU A 252 10.77 -17.75 3.08
CA GLU A 252 10.66 -19.20 3.09
C GLU A 252 10.21 -19.72 1.71
N SER A 253 10.66 -20.93 1.36
CA SER A 253 10.29 -21.57 0.09
C SER A 253 8.79 -21.80 -0.06
N ILE A 254 8.08 -21.89 1.08
CA ILE A 254 6.64 -22.11 1.18
C ILE A 254 5.87 -20.83 1.58
N ASP A 255 6.48 -19.66 1.42
CA ASP A 255 5.82 -18.38 1.72
C ASP A 255 4.47 -18.27 0.99
N PRO A 256 3.36 -18.05 1.73
CA PRO A 256 2.01 -18.11 1.17
C PRO A 256 1.79 -17.00 0.15
N LEU A 257 2.36 -15.82 0.37
CA LEU A 257 2.21 -14.68 -0.54
C LEU A 257 2.93 -14.96 -1.88
N ALA A 258 4.16 -15.46 -1.84
CA ALA A 258 4.87 -15.89 -3.05
C ALA A 258 4.13 -17.03 -3.78
N ARG A 259 3.46 -17.91 -3.04
CA ARG A 259 2.61 -18.96 -3.64
C ARG A 259 1.36 -18.37 -4.29
N LEU A 260 0.71 -17.36 -3.69
CA LEU A 260 -0.42 -16.65 -4.31
C LEU A 260 -0.02 -15.99 -5.65
N ASP A 261 1.19 -15.46 -5.76
CA ASP A 261 1.68 -14.88 -7.03
C ASP A 261 1.74 -15.90 -8.17
N GLU A 262 2.06 -17.16 -7.86
CA GLU A 262 2.02 -18.26 -8.84
C GLU A 262 0.57 -18.65 -9.18
N LEU A 263 -0.29 -18.77 -8.17
CA LEU A 263 -1.68 -19.18 -8.35
C LEU A 263 -2.47 -18.16 -9.18
N ARG A 264 -2.12 -16.86 -9.10
CA ARG A 264 -2.64 -15.80 -9.97
C ARG A 264 -2.36 -16.03 -11.46
N LEU A 265 -1.39 -16.88 -11.82
CA LEU A 265 -1.03 -17.20 -13.21
C LEU A 265 -1.83 -18.37 -13.79
N LEU A 266 -2.63 -19.05 -12.97
CA LEU A 266 -3.49 -20.13 -13.44
C LEU A 266 -4.46 -19.62 -14.51
N ARG A 267 -4.71 -20.47 -15.49
CA ARG A 267 -5.69 -20.21 -16.55
C ARG A 267 -6.89 -21.14 -16.37
N PRO A 268 -8.11 -20.72 -16.75
CA PRO A 268 -9.26 -21.61 -16.75
C PRO A 268 -8.95 -22.92 -17.48
N GLY A 269 -9.32 -24.05 -16.87
CA GLY A 269 -9.02 -25.39 -17.34
C GLY A 269 -7.63 -25.92 -16.96
N TRP A 270 -6.97 -25.33 -15.95
CA TRP A 270 -5.61 -25.72 -15.53
C TRP A 270 -5.50 -27.20 -15.09
N LEU A 271 -6.58 -27.78 -14.59
CA LEU A 271 -6.69 -29.19 -14.24
C LEU A 271 -7.46 -29.91 -15.34
N ASP A 272 -6.76 -30.53 -16.30
CA ASP A 272 -7.33 -31.33 -17.39
C ASP A 272 -8.55 -30.72 -18.12
N GLY A 273 -8.59 -29.39 -18.22
CA GLY A 273 -9.69 -28.65 -18.84
C GLY A 273 -10.89 -28.33 -17.93
N ILE A 274 -10.91 -28.79 -16.67
CA ILE A 274 -12.02 -28.56 -15.71
C ILE A 274 -11.70 -27.54 -14.60
N GLY A 275 -10.42 -27.35 -14.26
CA GLY A 275 -10.04 -26.51 -13.12
C GLY A 275 -10.48 -25.04 -13.26
N ARG A 276 -11.20 -24.53 -12.26
CA ARG A 276 -11.58 -23.12 -12.18
C ARG A 276 -10.48 -22.29 -11.51
N VAL A 277 -10.49 -21.00 -11.78
CA VAL A 277 -9.53 -20.04 -11.20
C VAL A 277 -10.34 -19.04 -10.37
N PRO A 278 -9.94 -18.75 -9.12
CA PRO A 278 -10.54 -17.70 -8.31
C PRO A 278 -10.54 -16.34 -9.03
N ALA A 279 -11.45 -15.43 -8.66
CA ALA A 279 -11.43 -14.08 -9.21
C ALA A 279 -10.22 -13.30 -8.67
N ARG A 280 -9.79 -12.25 -9.39
CA ARG A 280 -8.68 -11.39 -8.94
C ARG A 280 -8.90 -10.82 -7.54
N ALA A 281 -10.14 -10.39 -7.24
CA ALA A 281 -10.52 -9.86 -5.95
C ALA A 281 -10.41 -10.89 -4.79
N ASP A 282 -10.50 -12.19 -5.10
CA ASP A 282 -10.35 -13.26 -4.10
C ASP A 282 -8.88 -13.44 -3.71
N PHE A 283 -7.97 -13.36 -4.69
CA PHE A 283 -6.53 -13.34 -4.43
C PHE A 283 -6.11 -12.08 -3.66
N ASP A 284 -6.63 -10.92 -4.05
CA ASP A 284 -6.34 -9.65 -3.37
C ASP A 284 -6.83 -9.70 -1.91
N TRP A 285 -7.97 -10.36 -1.65
CA TRP A 285 -8.44 -10.58 -0.28
C TRP A 285 -7.56 -11.56 0.51
N LEU A 286 -7.10 -12.67 -0.09
CA LEU A 286 -6.21 -13.62 0.58
C LEU A 286 -4.87 -12.97 0.96
N GLU A 287 -4.32 -12.13 0.09
CA GLU A 287 -3.11 -11.36 0.37
C GLU A 287 -3.30 -10.49 1.62
N ILE A 288 -4.40 -9.73 1.69
CA ILE A 288 -4.76 -8.93 2.87
C ILE A 288 -4.97 -9.82 4.11
N PHE A 289 -5.60 -10.99 3.97
CA PHE A 289 -5.79 -11.93 5.08
C PHE A 289 -4.45 -12.37 5.68
N PHE A 290 -3.47 -12.74 4.85
CA PHE A 290 -2.14 -13.12 5.34
C PHE A 290 -1.35 -11.95 5.94
N GLU A 291 -1.48 -10.74 5.38
CA GLU A 291 -0.77 -9.56 5.87
C GLU A 291 -1.35 -9.00 7.17
N GLU A 292 -2.68 -9.00 7.33
CA GLU A 292 -3.35 -8.30 8.42
C GLU A 292 -3.92 -9.23 9.50
N SER A 293 -4.33 -10.44 9.13
CA SER A 293 -5.08 -11.34 10.03
C SER A 293 -4.28 -12.57 10.45
N TYR A 294 -3.38 -13.07 9.62
CA TYR A 294 -2.59 -14.27 9.92
C TYR A 294 -1.35 -13.94 10.79
N PRO A 295 -1.24 -14.46 12.02
CA PRO A 295 -0.11 -14.12 12.88
C PRO A 295 1.21 -14.71 12.38
N SER A 296 2.27 -13.89 12.33
CA SER A 296 3.62 -14.29 11.90
C SER A 296 4.29 -15.35 12.80
N ALA A 297 3.78 -15.56 14.02
CA ALA A 297 4.26 -16.59 14.94
C ALA A 297 3.66 -17.98 14.65
N LEU A 298 2.65 -18.07 13.78
CA LEU A 298 2.05 -19.34 13.39
C LEU A 298 2.81 -19.99 12.23
N PRO A 299 2.81 -21.33 12.13
CA PRO A 299 3.42 -22.02 11.00
C PRO A 299 2.75 -21.61 9.69
N VAL A 300 3.53 -21.41 8.63
CA VAL A 300 2.99 -21.05 7.32
C VAL A 300 2.33 -22.27 6.64
N PRO A 301 1.16 -22.11 6.00
CA PRO A 301 0.51 -23.19 5.27
C PRO A 301 1.09 -23.42 3.88
N TYR A 302 0.94 -24.64 3.37
CA TYR A 302 1.00 -24.91 1.94
C TYR A 302 -0.31 -24.46 1.28
N LEU A 303 -0.23 -23.81 0.12
CA LEU A 303 -1.40 -23.34 -0.63
C LEU A 303 -1.58 -24.09 -1.96
N TYR A 304 -2.79 -24.59 -2.17
CA TYR A 304 -3.19 -25.31 -3.37
C TYR A 304 -4.51 -24.75 -3.94
N PRO A 305 -4.65 -24.68 -5.28
CA PRO A 305 -5.94 -24.38 -5.89
C PRO A 305 -6.85 -25.60 -5.82
N THR A 306 -8.16 -25.38 -5.62
CA THR A 306 -9.16 -26.45 -5.73
C THR A 306 -9.79 -26.46 -7.12
N GLU A 307 -10.36 -27.59 -7.53
CA GLU A 307 -10.98 -27.72 -8.86
C GLU A 307 -12.17 -26.77 -9.06
N GLU A 308 -12.91 -26.49 -7.97
CA GLU A 308 -14.09 -25.64 -7.98
C GLU A 308 -13.78 -24.13 -8.01
N GLY A 309 -12.50 -23.76 -7.87
CA GLY A 309 -12.04 -22.38 -7.85
C GLY A 309 -11.93 -21.78 -6.45
N GLY A 310 -11.78 -22.64 -5.43
CA GLY A 310 -11.37 -22.28 -4.08
C GLY A 310 -9.86 -22.39 -3.89
N ILE A 311 -9.42 -22.24 -2.64
CA ILE A 311 -8.02 -22.38 -2.22
C ILE A 311 -7.97 -23.23 -0.96
N GLN A 312 -7.10 -24.25 -0.96
CA GLN A 312 -6.84 -25.12 0.19
C GLN A 312 -5.52 -24.73 0.85
N LEU A 313 -5.56 -24.54 2.17
CA LEU A 313 -4.40 -24.31 3.03
C LEU A 313 -4.15 -25.59 3.83
N GLU A 314 -2.89 -26.05 3.89
CA GLU A 314 -2.51 -27.23 4.66
C GLU A 314 -1.39 -26.92 5.64
N TRP A 315 -1.54 -27.40 6.87
CA TRP A 315 -0.52 -27.37 7.91
C TRP A 315 -0.18 -28.79 8.35
N ARG A 316 1.12 -29.04 8.55
CA ARG A 316 1.60 -30.26 9.19
C ARG A 316 2.46 -29.87 10.38
N THR A 317 1.95 -30.09 11.57
CA THR A 317 2.60 -29.64 12.81
C THR A 317 2.62 -30.76 13.84
N GLY A 318 3.79 -31.34 14.06
CA GLY A 318 3.97 -32.39 15.07
C GLY A 318 3.08 -33.61 14.78
N ASN A 319 2.04 -33.78 15.58
CA ASN A 319 1.04 -34.85 15.47
C ASN A 319 -0.25 -34.41 14.75
N GLN A 320 -0.35 -33.19 14.23
CA GLN A 320 -1.55 -32.66 13.60
C GLN A 320 -1.37 -32.43 12.10
N ASP A 321 -2.31 -32.97 11.33
CA ASP A 321 -2.52 -32.65 9.93
C ASP A 321 -3.80 -31.82 9.81
N LEU A 322 -3.69 -30.55 9.44
CA LEU A 322 -4.82 -29.65 9.24
C LEU A 322 -4.97 -29.26 7.76
N SER A 323 -6.20 -29.19 7.28
CA SER A 323 -6.55 -28.64 5.96
C SER A 323 -7.75 -27.70 6.08
N LEU A 324 -7.60 -26.48 5.58
CA LEU A 324 -8.67 -25.50 5.46
C LEU A 324 -9.00 -25.31 3.98
N GLU A 325 -10.20 -25.70 3.56
CA GLU A 325 -10.70 -25.37 2.23
C GLU A 325 -11.49 -24.07 2.28
N ILE A 326 -11.10 -23.08 1.49
CA ILE A 326 -11.77 -21.77 1.37
C ILE A 326 -12.56 -21.74 0.07
N LEU A 327 -13.86 -21.50 0.19
CA LEU A 327 -14.80 -21.39 -0.91
C LEU A 327 -15.07 -19.91 -1.22
N PHE A 328 -15.06 -19.58 -2.52
CA PHE A 328 -15.34 -18.24 -3.02
C PHE A 328 -16.69 -18.17 -3.74
N PRO A 329 -17.38 -17.01 -3.74
CA PRO A 329 -16.93 -15.70 -3.25
C PRO A 329 -17.36 -15.38 -1.80
N ASP A 330 -18.11 -16.26 -1.15
CA ASP A 330 -18.67 -16.05 0.19
C ASP A 330 -17.62 -16.17 1.30
N ARG A 331 -16.45 -16.73 1.00
CA ARG A 331 -15.34 -16.96 1.96
C ARG A 331 -15.78 -17.83 3.12
N SER A 332 -16.70 -18.75 2.84
CA SER A 332 -16.95 -19.87 3.74
C SER A 332 -15.73 -20.79 3.71
N ALA A 333 -15.45 -21.43 4.83
CA ALA A 333 -14.32 -22.33 4.93
C ALA A 333 -14.65 -23.56 5.77
N GLU A 334 -14.10 -24.69 5.37
CA GLU A 334 -14.21 -25.96 6.08
C GLU A 334 -12.82 -26.35 6.56
N LEU A 335 -12.62 -26.37 7.88
CA LEU A 335 -11.39 -26.82 8.52
C LEU A 335 -11.56 -28.28 8.92
N HIS A 336 -10.66 -29.12 8.43
CA HIS A 336 -10.48 -30.50 8.86
C HIS A 336 -9.15 -30.64 9.58
N GLY A 337 -9.13 -31.39 10.67
CA GLY A 337 -7.93 -31.74 11.39
C GLY A 337 -7.92 -33.21 11.77
N LEU A 338 -6.74 -33.83 11.72
CA LEU A 338 -6.52 -35.20 12.19
C LEU A 338 -5.31 -35.23 13.11
N ASN A 339 -5.53 -35.69 14.35
CA ASN A 339 -4.45 -36.08 15.23
C ASN A 339 -3.89 -37.43 14.77
N THR A 340 -2.70 -37.43 14.18
CA THR A 340 -2.04 -38.62 13.64
C THR A 340 -1.65 -39.67 14.69
N VAL A 341 -1.75 -39.34 15.98
CA VAL A 341 -1.46 -40.25 17.10
C VAL A 341 -2.74 -40.79 17.74
N THR A 342 -3.70 -39.92 18.08
CA THR A 342 -4.94 -40.33 18.75
C THR A 342 -6.06 -40.70 17.78
N PHE A 343 -5.92 -40.31 16.51
CA PHE A 343 -6.95 -40.38 15.47
C PHE A 343 -8.21 -39.56 15.79
N GLU A 344 -8.11 -38.59 16.70
CA GLU A 344 -9.17 -37.63 16.94
C GLU A 344 -9.27 -36.67 15.75
N GLU A 345 -10.51 -36.39 15.34
CA GLU A 345 -10.82 -35.53 14.21
C GLU A 345 -11.41 -34.21 14.69
N ILE A 346 -11.04 -33.14 14.01
CA ILE A 346 -11.59 -31.80 14.19
C ILE A 346 -12.29 -31.42 12.91
N PHE A 347 -13.50 -30.88 13.03
CA PHE A 347 -14.23 -30.30 11.91
C PHE A 347 -14.88 -28.99 12.33
N LEU A 348 -14.57 -27.90 11.63
CA LEU A 348 -15.19 -26.59 11.83
C LEU A 348 -15.69 -26.04 10.49
N ARG A 349 -16.85 -25.40 10.54
CA ARG A 349 -17.34 -24.54 9.46
C ARG A 349 -17.23 -23.10 9.91
N LEU A 350 -16.59 -22.29 9.08
CA LEU A 350 -16.19 -20.93 9.40
C LEU A 350 -16.64 -19.99 8.28
N SER A 351 -16.90 -18.74 8.64
CA SER A 351 -17.00 -17.61 7.73
C SER A 351 -15.78 -16.73 7.93
N LEU A 352 -14.86 -16.65 6.96
CA LEU A 352 -13.66 -15.83 7.08
C LEU A 352 -13.94 -14.32 6.95
N ASN A 353 -15.21 -13.94 6.80
CA ASN A 353 -15.68 -12.55 6.97
C ASN A 353 -16.04 -12.21 8.43
N ASP A 354 -16.21 -13.22 9.28
CA ASP A 354 -16.54 -13.06 10.69
C ASP A 354 -15.26 -13.10 11.54
N LYS A 355 -15.11 -12.12 12.44
CA LYS A 355 -13.89 -11.98 13.24
C LYS A 355 -13.75 -13.07 14.31
N ASP A 356 -14.87 -13.55 14.84
CA ASP A 356 -14.86 -14.59 15.87
C ASP A 356 -14.48 -15.94 15.24
N ASP A 357 -14.97 -16.21 14.03
CA ASP A 357 -14.57 -17.41 13.26
C ASP A 357 -13.08 -17.36 12.84
N VAL A 358 -12.56 -16.20 12.44
CA VAL A 358 -11.13 -16.03 12.17
C VAL A 358 -10.29 -16.24 13.43
N ALA A 359 -10.75 -15.73 14.58
CA ALA A 359 -10.07 -15.96 15.86
C ALA A 359 -10.07 -17.46 16.24
N ALA A 360 -11.19 -18.16 16.04
CA ALA A 360 -11.29 -19.60 16.27
C ALA A 360 -10.36 -20.42 15.37
N LEU A 361 -10.22 -20.04 14.10
CA LEU A 361 -9.25 -20.64 13.17
C LEU A 361 -7.81 -20.48 13.70
N ILE A 362 -7.42 -19.26 14.04
CA ILE A 362 -6.08 -18.91 14.53
C ILE A 362 -5.77 -19.67 15.83
N GLU A 363 -6.73 -19.75 16.75
CA GLU A 363 -6.59 -20.50 18.00
C GLU A 363 -6.39 -21.99 17.73
N THR A 364 -7.18 -22.58 16.83
CA THR A 364 -7.08 -24.00 16.46
C THR A 364 -5.70 -24.33 15.87
N ILE A 365 -5.21 -23.51 14.94
CA ILE A 365 -3.86 -23.68 14.36
C ILE A 365 -2.78 -23.53 15.43
N SER A 366 -2.93 -22.58 16.36
CA SER A 366 -2.00 -22.38 17.47
C SER A 366 -1.94 -23.59 18.41
N GLN A 367 -3.09 -24.14 18.78
CA GLN A 367 -3.19 -25.34 19.62
C GLN A 367 -2.59 -26.56 18.90
N ALA A 368 -2.88 -26.73 17.60
CA ALA A 368 -2.30 -27.79 16.79
C ALA A 368 -0.77 -27.68 16.69
N ALA A 369 -0.25 -26.47 16.49
CA ALA A 369 1.18 -26.21 16.44
C ALA A 369 1.90 -26.54 17.77
N LYS A 370 1.18 -26.44 18.90
CA LYS A 370 1.67 -26.81 20.23
C LYS A 370 1.43 -28.28 20.61
N GLY A 371 0.67 -29.03 19.81
CA GLY A 371 0.24 -30.40 20.12
C GLY A 371 -0.74 -30.48 21.29
N GLU A 372 -1.57 -29.45 21.48
CA GLU A 372 -2.57 -29.37 22.57
C GLU A 372 -3.91 -30.03 22.22
N ILE A 373 -4.12 -30.28 20.92
CA ILE A 373 -5.28 -30.99 20.36
C ILE A 373 -4.80 -32.16 19.50
#